data_AF-A0A9D8NRD7-F1
#
_entry.id   AF-A0A9D8NRD7-F1
#
_cell.length_a   1.000
_cell.length_b   1.000
_cell.length_c   1.000
_cell.angle_alpha   90.00
_cell.angle_beta   90.00
_cell.angle_gamma   90.00
#
_symmetry.space_group_name_H-M   'P 1'
#
loop_
_entity.id
_entity.type
_entity.pdbx_description
1 polymer ?
#
loop_
_entity_poly.entity_id
_entity_poly.type
_entity_poly.pdbx_seq_one_letter_code
_entity_poly.pdbx_strand_id
1 'polypeptide(L)'
;MKINLHRGTALVQESTGGLARKWVEPPAGMNAIQLDAVLQLLPAPFECHADQPAWVVLPASHHILFARHRREGNLARIEAWLVRRADYLACEADSPAIIRALESNPMAETAQLHEVARTAAGVQNILKDGEAPTLLGAAQLLVDGGKLHWAVETPVPLQQMASIWDLLPTRQRALLGWTNYLDSTRHKLAISAGNQPLDGAWAWEQAGDYPEGNYERALHQAAFQRDDETLARLFNRGSRADVLLLGLILLAVLVIGQLMLASTGWKPPPLFRPAAKEISP
;
A
#
# COMPACT_ATOMS: atom_id res chain seq x y z
N MET A 1 24.59 2.23 -18.82
CA MET A 1 24.27 1.04 -18.02
C MET A 1 22.86 0.60 -18.41
N LYS A 2 22.70 -0.64 -18.90
CA LYS A 2 21.40 -1.19 -19.32
C LYS A 2 21.08 -2.37 -18.40
N ILE A 3 19.99 -2.32 -17.66
CA ILE A 3 19.53 -3.45 -16.84
C ILE A 3 18.55 -4.25 -17.70
N ASN A 4 18.92 -5.48 -18.06
CA ASN A 4 18.07 -6.39 -18.82
C ASN A 4 17.49 -7.43 -17.86
N LEU A 5 16.16 -7.48 -17.78
CA LEU A 5 15.44 -8.45 -16.95
C LEU A 5 15.05 -9.65 -17.81
N HIS A 6 15.54 -10.85 -17.49
CA HIS A 6 15.13 -12.07 -18.19
C HIS A 6 14.91 -13.21 -17.20
N ARG A 7 13.72 -13.83 -17.24
CA ARG A 7 13.34 -14.98 -16.39
C ARG A 7 13.62 -14.80 -14.89
N GLY A 8 13.22 -13.67 -14.32
CA GLY A 8 13.31 -13.49 -12.87
C GLY A 8 14.74 -13.33 -12.37
N THR A 9 15.68 -12.83 -13.18
CA THR A 9 17.01 -12.40 -12.73
C THR A 9 17.36 -11.08 -13.42
N ALA A 10 18.06 -10.18 -12.71
CA ALA A 10 18.48 -8.90 -13.26
C ALA A 10 19.92 -9.00 -13.78
N LEU A 11 20.12 -8.62 -15.04
CA LEU A 11 21.43 -8.57 -15.69
C LEU A 11 21.82 -7.11 -15.89
N VAL A 12 22.88 -6.66 -15.21
CA VAL A 12 23.46 -5.33 -15.44
C VAL A 12 24.45 -5.44 -16.60
N GLN A 13 24.10 -4.87 -17.75
CA GLN A 13 24.92 -4.88 -18.96
C GLN A 13 25.61 -3.52 -19.21
N GLU A 14 26.88 -3.61 -19.56
CA GLU A 14 27.73 -2.49 -19.93
C GLU A 14 27.37 -1.94 -21.32
N SER A 15 27.47 -0.63 -21.53
CA SER A 15 27.24 0.01 -22.85
C SER A 15 28.50 0.04 -23.73
N THR A 16 29.59 -0.59 -23.30
CA THR A 16 30.90 -0.57 -23.96
C THR A 16 31.42 -2.00 -24.20
N GLY A 17 30.70 -2.78 -25.02
CA GLY A 17 31.27 -3.90 -25.78
C GLY A 17 31.82 -5.13 -25.04
N GLY A 18 31.79 -5.19 -23.70
CA GLY A 18 32.26 -6.33 -22.92
C GLY A 18 31.13 -7.18 -22.33
N LEU A 19 31.19 -8.51 -22.52
CA LEU A 19 30.24 -9.48 -21.96
C LEU A 19 30.36 -9.58 -20.43
N ALA A 20 29.52 -8.87 -19.67
CA ALA A 20 29.35 -9.08 -18.24
C ALA A 20 28.43 -10.30 -17.97
N ARG A 21 28.91 -11.30 -17.22
CA ARG A 21 28.16 -12.50 -16.82
C ARG A 21 28.14 -12.62 -15.30
N LYS A 22 27.21 -11.95 -14.61
CA LYS A 22 26.75 -12.43 -13.30
C LYS A 22 25.31 -12.00 -13.05
N TRP A 23 24.47 -13.00 -12.80
CA TRP A 23 23.05 -12.84 -12.53
C TRP A 23 22.85 -12.55 -11.04
N VAL A 24 22.00 -11.57 -10.73
CA VAL A 24 21.48 -11.36 -9.38
C VAL A 24 20.08 -11.98 -9.33
N GLU A 25 19.91 -12.99 -8.48
CA GLU A 25 18.60 -13.55 -8.19
C GLU A 25 17.81 -12.56 -7.30
N PRO A 26 16.57 -12.21 -7.67
CA PRO A 26 15.72 -11.38 -6.86
C PRO A 26 15.28 -12.16 -5.60
N PRO A 27 15.06 -11.46 -4.48
CA PRO A 27 14.61 -12.11 -3.25
C PRO A 27 13.30 -12.87 -3.44
N ALA A 28 13.09 -13.91 -2.64
CA ALA A 28 11.83 -14.67 -2.63
C ALA A 28 10.63 -13.72 -2.41
N GLY A 29 9.70 -13.70 -3.36
CA GLY A 29 8.50 -12.84 -3.33
C GLY A 29 8.64 -11.48 -4.01
N MET A 30 9.83 -11.11 -4.49
CA MET A 30 10.05 -9.90 -5.28
C MET A 30 10.34 -10.30 -6.73
N ASN A 31 9.56 -9.78 -7.69
CA ASN A 31 9.82 -10.03 -9.10
C ASN A 31 10.89 -9.07 -9.63
N ALA A 32 11.45 -9.38 -10.80
CA ALA A 32 12.55 -8.62 -11.40
C ALA A 32 12.19 -7.14 -11.67
N ILE A 33 10.92 -6.84 -11.92
CA ILE A 33 10.42 -5.48 -12.18
C ILE A 33 10.39 -4.66 -10.88
N GLN A 34 9.94 -5.27 -9.78
CA GLN A 34 9.95 -4.64 -8.46
C GLN A 34 11.38 -4.33 -7.99
N LEU A 35 12.33 -5.24 -8.26
CA LEU A 35 13.74 -5.01 -7.95
C LEU A 35 14.31 -3.84 -8.77
N ASP A 36 14.01 -3.79 -10.08
CA ASP A 36 14.49 -2.70 -10.95
C ASP A 36 13.93 -1.34 -10.52
N ALA A 37 12.62 -1.26 -10.21
CA ALA A 37 11.99 -0.04 -9.72
C ALA A 37 12.60 0.45 -8.39
N VAL A 38 12.89 -0.46 -7.46
CA VAL A 38 13.56 -0.12 -6.19
C VAL A 38 15.01 0.33 -6.42
N LEU A 39 15.72 -0.28 -7.38
CA LEU A 39 17.08 0.14 -7.74
C LEU A 39 17.09 1.53 -8.42
N GLN A 40 16.03 1.91 -9.15
CA GLN A 40 15.89 3.23 -9.76
C GLN A 40 15.58 4.33 -8.73
N LEU A 41 15.11 3.98 -7.53
CA LEU A 41 14.93 4.92 -6.41
C LEU A 41 16.23 5.19 -5.65
N LEU A 42 17.28 4.40 -5.89
CA LEU A 42 18.60 4.67 -5.32
C LEU A 42 19.24 5.86 -6.04
N PRO A 43 19.91 6.78 -5.31
CA PRO A 43 20.68 7.86 -5.93
C PRO A 43 21.68 7.28 -6.94
N ALA A 44 21.90 8.03 -8.02
CA ALA A 44 22.76 7.56 -9.10
C ALA A 44 24.19 7.28 -8.57
N PRO A 45 24.92 6.31 -9.15
CA PRO A 45 26.21 5.83 -8.61
C PRO A 45 27.32 6.90 -8.54
N PHE A 46 27.13 8.08 -9.15
CA PHE A 46 28.04 9.22 -9.04
C PHE A 46 27.73 10.17 -7.87
N GLU A 47 26.53 10.07 -7.28
CA GLU A 47 26.11 10.87 -6.12
C GLU A 47 26.48 10.20 -4.79
N CYS A 48 26.66 8.88 -4.81
CA CYS A 48 27.22 8.16 -3.68
C CYS A 48 28.75 8.26 -3.69
N HIS A 49 29.34 8.81 -2.63
CA HIS A 49 30.77 8.57 -2.37
C HIS A 49 31.02 7.05 -2.35
N ALA A 50 32.10 6.59 -2.99
CA ALA A 50 32.37 5.18 -3.30
C ALA A 50 32.38 4.21 -2.10
N ASP A 51 32.29 4.74 -0.88
CA ASP A 51 32.29 4.00 0.38
C ASP A 51 31.03 4.21 1.25
N GLN A 52 30.04 5.01 0.82
CA GLN A 52 28.82 5.23 1.59
C GLN A 52 27.72 4.23 1.17
N PRO A 53 27.19 3.41 2.10
CA PRO A 53 26.05 2.56 1.81
C PRO A 53 24.78 3.41 1.60
N ALA A 54 24.04 3.13 0.53
CA ALA A 54 22.68 3.62 0.37
C ALA A 54 21.70 2.58 0.95
N TRP A 55 20.57 3.02 1.47
CA TRP A 55 19.58 2.12 2.04
C TRP A 55 18.18 2.64 1.77
N VAL A 56 17.26 1.70 1.56
CA VAL A 56 15.84 1.97 1.34
C VAL A 56 15.07 1.10 2.32
N VAL A 57 14.40 1.75 3.27
CA VAL A 57 13.46 1.04 4.16
C VAL A 57 12.16 0.88 3.39
N LEU A 58 11.75 -0.37 3.17
CA LEU A 58 10.49 -0.69 2.52
C LEU A 58 9.39 -0.77 3.59
N PRO A 59 8.46 0.22 3.65
CA PRO A 59 7.61 0.43 4.83
C PRO A 59 6.61 -0.70 5.13
N ALA A 60 6.27 -1.54 4.14
CA ALA A 60 5.31 -2.64 4.30
C ALA A 60 5.96 -4.01 4.56
N SER A 61 7.27 -4.14 4.40
CA SER A 61 7.96 -5.39 4.67
C SER A 61 8.64 -5.28 6.03
N HIS A 62 8.58 -6.33 6.85
CA HIS A 62 9.45 -6.49 8.02
C HIS A 62 10.94 -6.60 7.65
N HIS A 63 11.36 -5.97 6.55
CA HIS A 63 12.63 -6.12 5.89
C HIS A 63 13.17 -4.74 5.48
N ILE A 64 14.47 -4.56 5.61
CA ILE A 64 15.23 -3.39 5.20
C ILE A 64 16.09 -3.80 4.02
N LEU A 65 16.04 -3.04 2.92
CA LEU A 65 16.92 -3.24 1.79
C LEU A 65 18.17 -2.35 1.97
N PHE A 66 19.29 -3.00 2.19
CA PHE A 66 20.61 -2.36 2.15
C PHE A 66 21.15 -2.48 0.74
N ALA A 67 21.66 -1.39 0.17
CA ALA A 67 22.32 -1.40 -1.13
C ALA A 67 23.65 -0.65 -1.02
N ARG A 68 24.76 -1.39 -0.98
CA ARG A 68 26.09 -0.79 -0.97
C ARG A 68 26.65 -0.76 -2.37
N HIS A 69 27.09 0.41 -2.80
CA HIS A 69 27.95 0.53 -3.96
C HIS A 69 29.40 0.21 -3.54
N ARG A 70 30.04 -0.73 -4.22
CA ARG A 70 31.44 -1.09 -4.01
C ARG A 70 32.19 -0.95 -5.33
N ARG A 71 33.28 -0.19 -5.31
CA ARG A 71 34.18 -0.09 -6.46
C ARG A 71 35.28 -1.14 -6.32
N GLU A 72 35.28 -2.15 -7.19
CA GLU A 72 36.32 -3.19 -7.27
C GLU A 72 37.17 -2.93 -8.53
N GLY A 73 38.22 -2.12 -8.38
CA GLY A 73 39.02 -1.64 -9.50
C GLY A 73 38.25 -0.67 -10.40
N ASN A 74 38.14 -0.99 -11.68
CA ASN A 74 37.35 -0.22 -12.65
C ASN A 74 35.87 -0.61 -12.69
N LEU A 75 35.44 -1.59 -11.88
CA LEU A 75 34.07 -2.08 -11.85
C LEU A 75 33.28 -1.43 -10.72
N ALA A 76 32.06 -1.00 -11.05
CA ALA A 76 31.03 -0.59 -10.10
C ALA A 76 30.14 -1.81 -9.82
N ARG A 77 30.10 -2.26 -8.56
CA ARG A 77 29.26 -3.38 -8.12
C ARG A 77 28.26 -2.88 -7.09
N ILE A 78 26.98 -3.17 -7.29
CA ILE A 78 25.95 -2.96 -6.28
C ILE A 78 25.75 -4.29 -5.58
N GLU A 79 25.97 -4.29 -4.27
CA GLU A 79 25.62 -5.40 -3.39
C GLU A 79 24.37 -5.00 -2.62
N ALA A 80 23.30 -5.78 -2.77
CA ALA A 80 22.04 -5.53 -2.09
C ALA A 80 21.70 -6.70 -1.17
N TRP A 81 21.26 -6.39 0.05
CA TRP A 81 20.84 -7.38 1.05
C TRP A 81 19.50 -6.95 1.63
N LEU A 82 18.62 -7.93 1.78
CA LEU A 82 17.35 -7.75 2.45
C LEU A 82 17.46 -8.37 3.85
N VAL A 83 17.35 -7.56 4.90
CA VAL A 83 17.48 -8.04 6.30
C VAL A 83 16.16 -7.82 7.02
N ARG A 84 15.69 -8.82 7.78
CA ARG A 84 14.50 -8.62 8.62
C ARG A 84 14.75 -7.53 9.65
N ARG A 85 13.84 -6.57 9.79
CA ARG A 85 13.92 -5.44 10.75
C ARG A 85 14.12 -5.96 12.18
N ALA A 86 13.42 -7.02 12.57
CA ALA A 86 13.58 -7.63 13.90
C ALA A 86 14.98 -8.23 14.11
N ASP A 87 15.50 -8.96 13.12
CA ASP A 87 16.84 -9.55 13.18
C ASP A 87 17.92 -8.46 13.21
N TYR A 88 17.73 -7.37 12.44
CA TYR A 88 18.64 -6.24 12.41
C TYR A 88 18.68 -5.46 13.73
N LEU A 89 17.52 -5.25 14.36
CA LEU A 89 17.43 -4.59 15.67
C LEU A 89 17.93 -5.47 16.82
N ALA A 90 17.87 -6.80 16.68
CA ALA A 90 18.35 -7.76 17.67
C ALA A 90 19.87 -7.95 17.63
N CYS A 91 20.51 -7.77 16.47
CA CYS A 91 21.93 -7.55 16.41
C CYS A 91 22.20 -6.13 16.95
N GLU A 92 22.85 -5.99 18.10
CA GLU A 92 23.40 -4.72 18.59
C GLU A 92 24.45 -4.20 17.59
N ALA A 93 24.01 -3.71 16.43
CA ALA A 93 24.88 -3.38 15.33
C ALA A 93 25.62 -2.09 15.64
N ASP A 94 26.95 -2.16 15.58
CA ASP A 94 27.95 -1.12 15.85
C ASP A 94 27.87 0.15 14.98
N SER A 95 26.75 0.40 14.30
CA SER A 95 26.55 1.65 13.55
C SER A 95 25.44 2.50 14.18
N PRO A 96 25.80 3.35 15.16
CA PRO A 96 24.90 4.36 15.71
C PRO A 96 24.26 5.24 14.63
N ALA A 97 24.90 5.40 13.48
CA ALA A 97 24.36 6.14 12.34
C ALA A 97 23.18 5.43 11.67
N ILE A 98 23.19 4.09 11.59
CA ILE A 98 22.08 3.33 10.99
C ILE A 98 20.92 3.20 11.99
N ILE A 99 21.21 2.98 13.27
CA ILE A 99 20.18 3.02 14.32
C ILE A 99 19.54 4.42 14.36
N ARG A 100 20.34 5.50 14.41
CA ARG A 100 19.80 6.87 14.33
C ARG A 100 19.06 7.13 13.04
N ALA A 101 19.48 6.60 11.90
CA ALA A 101 18.79 6.83 10.63
C ALA A 101 17.49 6.03 10.51
N LEU A 102 17.41 4.84 11.13
CA LEU A 102 16.17 4.05 11.26
C LEU A 102 15.22 4.67 12.28
N GLU A 103 15.74 5.21 13.39
CA GLU A 103 15.01 5.98 14.40
C GLU A 103 14.58 7.36 13.86
N SER A 104 15.40 8.00 13.04
CA SER A 104 15.10 9.27 12.38
C SER A 104 14.41 9.09 11.04
N ASN A 105 14.06 7.87 10.64
CA ASN A 105 13.27 7.65 9.44
C ASN A 105 11.81 7.90 9.80
N PRO A 106 11.25 9.07 9.44
CA PRO A 106 9.88 9.42 9.83
C PRO A 106 8.88 8.41 9.30
N MET A 107 9.22 7.61 8.27
CA MET A 107 8.36 6.62 7.62
C MET A 107 8.16 5.32 8.44
N ALA A 108 9.16 4.88 9.20
CA ALA A 108 9.05 3.67 10.03
C ALA A 108 8.25 3.96 11.32
N GLU A 109 8.41 5.17 11.85
CA GLU A 109 7.57 5.68 12.92
C GLU A 109 6.16 5.96 12.39
N THR A 110 5.98 6.62 11.25
CA THR A 110 4.64 6.88 10.69
C THR A 110 3.89 5.61 10.27
N ALA A 111 4.54 4.56 9.76
CA ALA A 111 3.83 3.32 9.46
C ALA A 111 3.29 2.59 10.72
N GLN A 112 3.96 2.72 11.87
CA GLN A 112 3.51 2.20 13.17
C GLN A 112 2.66 3.22 13.97
N LEU A 113 2.82 4.52 13.71
CA LEU A 113 2.06 5.62 14.32
C LEU A 113 0.77 5.95 13.55
N HIS A 114 0.56 5.54 12.30
CA HIS A 114 -0.68 5.86 11.56
C HIS A 114 -1.86 4.92 11.88
N GLU A 115 -1.75 4.09 12.91
CA GLU A 115 -2.93 3.63 13.64
C GLU A 115 -3.38 4.65 14.71
N VAL A 116 -2.82 5.87 14.69
CA VAL A 116 -3.47 7.04 15.30
C VAL A 116 -4.83 7.19 14.64
N ALA A 117 -5.87 7.21 15.48
CA ALA A 117 -7.23 7.44 15.04
C ALA A 117 -7.28 8.70 14.16
N ARG A 118 -7.73 8.55 12.91
CA ARG A 118 -7.91 9.69 12.00
C ARG A 118 -9.01 10.57 12.56
N THR A 119 -8.62 11.75 13.05
CA THR A 119 -9.53 12.75 13.60
C THR A 119 -9.92 13.78 12.54
N ALA A 120 -11.06 14.41 12.74
CA ALA A 120 -11.54 15.49 11.88
C ALA A 120 -10.57 16.68 11.90
N ALA A 121 -9.88 16.93 13.01
CA ALA A 121 -8.83 17.94 13.08
C ALA A 121 -7.62 17.59 12.19
N GLY A 122 -7.21 16.32 12.16
CA GLY A 122 -6.16 15.84 11.25
C GLY A 122 -6.54 16.03 9.79
N VAL A 123 -7.76 15.61 9.42
CA VAL A 123 -8.28 15.80 8.06
C VAL A 123 -8.42 17.29 7.70
N GLN A 124 -8.92 18.14 8.61
CA GLN A 124 -8.97 19.58 8.39
C GLN A 124 -7.58 20.17 8.12
N ASN A 125 -6.54 19.69 8.80
CA ASN A 125 -5.19 20.20 8.58
C ASN A 125 -4.66 19.80 7.19
N ILE A 126 -4.91 18.56 6.76
CA ILE A 126 -4.59 18.12 5.39
C ILE A 126 -5.31 18.99 4.35
N LEU A 127 -6.57 19.34 4.59
CA LEU A 127 -7.39 20.13 3.66
C LEU A 127 -7.16 21.65 3.72
N LYS A 128 -6.34 22.16 4.64
CA LYS A 128 -5.99 23.59 4.68
C LYS A 128 -4.89 23.95 3.69
N ASP A 129 -4.08 22.98 3.32
CA ASP A 129 -3.04 23.16 2.32
C ASP A 129 -3.72 23.32 0.95
N GLY A 130 -3.31 24.31 0.16
CA GLY A 130 -4.03 24.84 -1.01
C GLY A 130 -4.32 23.87 -2.18
N GLU A 131 -4.14 22.57 -1.98
CA GLU A 131 -4.41 21.48 -2.91
C GLU A 131 -5.61 20.62 -2.50
N ALA A 132 -6.45 21.11 -1.58
CA ALA A 132 -7.61 20.38 -1.08
C ALA A 132 -8.52 19.81 -2.18
N PRO A 133 -8.87 20.55 -3.26
CA PRO A 133 -9.69 19.99 -4.34
C PRO A 133 -9.01 18.80 -5.02
N THR A 134 -7.72 18.91 -5.33
CA THR A 134 -6.93 17.84 -5.96
C THR A 134 -6.83 16.61 -5.07
N LEU A 135 -6.56 16.80 -3.77
CA LEU A 135 -6.49 15.72 -2.78
C LEU A 135 -7.83 14.99 -2.63
N LEU A 136 -8.93 15.74 -2.54
CA LEU A 136 -10.27 15.19 -2.39
C LEU A 136 -10.72 14.46 -3.66
N GLY A 137 -10.53 15.06 -4.83
CA GLY A 137 -10.86 14.44 -6.10
C GLY A 137 -10.01 13.20 -6.40
N ALA A 138 -8.72 13.21 -6.02
CA ALA A 138 -7.87 12.02 -6.09
C ALA A 138 -8.35 10.91 -5.13
N ALA A 139 -8.69 11.25 -3.90
CA ALA A 139 -9.25 10.28 -2.94
C ALA A 139 -10.57 9.69 -3.45
N GLN A 140 -11.45 10.52 -4.00
CA GLN A 140 -12.72 10.11 -4.61
C GLN A 140 -12.50 9.18 -5.82
N LEU A 141 -11.64 9.56 -6.76
CA LEU A 141 -11.26 8.75 -7.92
C LEU A 141 -10.78 7.35 -7.49
N LEU A 142 -9.92 7.27 -6.48
CA LEU A 142 -9.40 6.01 -5.96
C LEU A 142 -10.48 5.18 -5.24
N VAL A 143 -11.39 5.82 -4.53
CA VAL A 143 -12.55 5.18 -3.89
C VAL A 143 -13.49 4.57 -4.93
N ASP A 144 -13.73 5.28 -6.03
CA ASP A 144 -14.54 4.81 -7.17
C ASP A 144 -13.79 3.75 -8.01
N GLY A 145 -12.51 3.54 -7.72
CA GLY A 145 -11.69 2.50 -8.33
C GLY A 145 -11.05 2.90 -9.65
N GLY A 146 -11.01 4.20 -9.94
CA GLY A 146 -10.24 4.76 -11.04
C GLY A 146 -8.74 4.56 -10.86
N LYS A 147 -7.99 4.96 -11.90
CA LYS A 147 -6.53 4.94 -11.91
C LYS A 147 -6.02 6.37 -11.82
N LEU A 148 -5.15 6.63 -10.85
CA LEU A 148 -4.44 7.89 -10.69
C LEU A 148 -2.98 7.69 -11.12
N HIS A 149 -2.50 8.58 -11.97
CA HIS A 149 -1.14 8.62 -12.47
C HIS A 149 -0.46 9.89 -11.97
N TRP A 150 0.67 9.70 -11.28
CA TRP A 150 1.53 10.78 -10.85
C TRP A 150 2.79 10.80 -11.71
N ALA A 151 2.86 11.78 -12.61
CA ALA A 151 4.10 12.11 -13.29
C ALA A 151 5.00 12.88 -12.33
N VAL A 152 6.02 12.23 -11.79
CA VAL A 152 6.95 12.91 -10.87
C VAL A 152 8.14 13.41 -11.67
N GLU A 153 8.30 14.74 -11.71
CA GLU A 153 9.62 15.35 -11.89
C GLU A 153 10.29 15.29 -10.52
N THR A 154 11.40 14.56 -10.40
CA THR A 154 12.11 14.32 -9.12
C THR A 154 12.32 15.61 -8.34
N PRO A 155 12.07 15.63 -7.01
CA PRO A 155 11.78 14.50 -6.11
C PRO A 155 10.29 14.13 -5.95
N VAL A 156 10.02 12.87 -5.55
CA VAL A 156 8.67 12.36 -5.26
C VAL A 156 8.05 13.13 -4.10
N PRO A 157 6.82 13.67 -4.24
CA PRO A 157 6.20 14.45 -3.18
C PRO A 157 5.53 13.54 -2.13
N LEU A 158 6.36 13.01 -1.24
CA LEU A 158 5.95 12.08 -0.19
C LEU A 158 4.82 12.63 0.70
N GLN A 159 4.79 13.94 0.94
CA GLN A 159 3.77 14.56 1.78
C GLN A 159 2.38 14.43 1.16
N GLN A 160 2.23 14.72 -0.13
CA GLN A 160 0.92 14.66 -0.79
C GLN A 160 0.44 13.20 -0.89
N MET A 161 1.35 12.26 -1.12
CA MET A 161 1.01 10.82 -1.07
C MET A 161 0.50 10.42 0.32
N ALA A 162 1.16 10.87 1.40
CA ALA A 162 0.73 10.61 2.76
C ALA A 162 -0.65 11.24 3.03
N SER A 163 -0.87 12.48 2.57
CA SER A 163 -2.15 13.17 2.65
C SER A 163 -3.26 12.38 1.96
N ILE A 164 -3.08 11.93 0.72
CA ILE A 164 -4.06 11.06 0.03
C ILE A 164 -4.30 9.79 0.85
N TRP A 165 -3.23 9.16 1.30
CA TRP A 165 -3.30 7.91 2.04
C TRP A 165 -4.11 8.02 3.34
N ASP A 166 -4.05 9.17 4.01
CA ASP A 166 -4.85 9.45 5.20
C ASP A 166 -6.31 9.77 4.88
N LEU A 167 -6.56 10.36 3.71
CA LEU A 167 -7.90 10.59 3.18
C LEU A 167 -8.56 9.34 2.59
N LEU A 168 -7.88 8.20 2.48
CA LEU A 168 -8.48 6.97 1.92
C LEU A 168 -9.13 6.09 2.99
N PRO A 169 -10.28 5.44 2.70
CA PRO A 169 -10.85 4.46 3.62
C PRO A 169 -9.90 3.28 3.89
N THR A 170 -10.06 2.64 5.05
CA THR A 170 -9.18 1.55 5.52
C THR A 170 -9.07 0.43 4.51
N ARG A 171 -10.18 0.10 3.82
CA ARG A 171 -10.18 -0.94 2.78
C ARG A 171 -9.39 -0.52 1.54
N GLN A 172 -9.56 0.70 1.06
CA GLN A 172 -8.81 1.21 -0.10
C GLN A 172 -7.32 1.22 0.20
N ARG A 173 -6.92 1.62 1.41
CA ARG A 173 -5.53 1.48 1.89
C ARG A 173 -5.06 0.03 1.86
N ALA A 174 -5.86 -0.93 2.34
CA ALA A 174 -5.50 -2.35 2.30
C ALA A 174 -5.38 -2.91 0.87
N LEU A 175 -6.27 -2.49 -0.05
CA LEU A 175 -6.27 -2.90 -1.45
C LEU A 175 -5.13 -2.28 -2.26
N LEU A 176 -4.84 -1.01 -2.00
CA LEU A 176 -3.72 -0.31 -2.62
C LEU A 176 -2.41 -0.81 -2.02
N GLY A 177 -2.32 -1.08 -0.73
CA GLY A 177 -1.03 -1.39 -0.09
C GLY A 177 0.00 -0.26 -0.26
N TRP A 178 1.04 -0.24 0.56
CA TRP A 178 2.11 0.75 0.37
C TRP A 178 3.06 0.40 -0.79
N THR A 179 2.88 -0.75 -1.45
CA THR A 179 3.82 -1.29 -2.44
C THR A 179 3.29 -1.27 -3.86
N ASN A 180 2.01 -0.95 -4.09
CA ASN A 180 1.43 -0.97 -5.42
C ASN A 180 1.74 0.28 -6.25
N TYR A 181 2.57 1.19 -5.74
CA TYR A 181 2.96 2.42 -6.43
C TYR A 181 3.87 2.21 -7.64
N LEU A 182 4.43 1.01 -7.82
CA LEU A 182 5.60 0.78 -8.68
C LEU A 182 5.33 -0.02 -9.97
N ASP A 183 4.09 -0.39 -10.28
CA ASP A 183 3.78 -1.07 -11.55
C ASP A 183 2.53 -0.49 -12.20
N SER A 184 2.66 -0.16 -13.47
CA SER A 184 1.79 0.74 -14.19
C SER A 184 0.54 0.04 -14.75
N THR A 185 0.55 -1.29 -14.90
CA THR A 185 -0.48 -1.96 -15.72
C THR A 185 -1.72 -2.44 -14.95
N ARG A 186 -1.58 -2.75 -13.66
CA ARG A 186 -2.66 -3.35 -12.85
C ARG A 186 -3.08 -2.54 -11.64
N HIS A 187 -2.36 -1.46 -11.34
CA HIS A 187 -2.52 -0.72 -10.10
C HIS A 187 -3.40 0.51 -10.32
N LYS A 188 -4.16 0.86 -9.26
CA LYS A 188 -5.05 2.03 -9.25
C LYS A 188 -4.31 3.33 -8.95
N LEU A 189 -3.09 3.25 -8.45
CA LEU A 189 -2.23 4.39 -8.18
C LEU A 189 -0.85 4.06 -8.71
N ALA A 190 -0.43 4.78 -9.75
CA ALA A 190 0.85 4.57 -10.42
C ALA A 190 1.68 5.84 -10.32
N ILE A 191 2.91 5.70 -9.87
CA ILE A 191 3.90 6.77 -9.85
C ILE A 191 4.94 6.41 -10.89
N SER A 192 5.19 7.29 -11.86
CA SER A 192 6.23 7.06 -12.85
C SER A 192 7.10 8.29 -13.04
N ALA A 193 8.38 8.06 -13.28
CA ALA A 193 9.26 9.10 -13.80
C ALA A 193 8.87 9.44 -15.24
N GLY A 194 8.44 10.69 -15.48
CA GLY A 194 8.10 11.22 -16.80
C GLY A 194 6.61 11.45 -17.06
N ASN A 195 6.33 12.28 -18.07
CA ASN A 195 5.00 12.84 -18.35
C ASN A 195 4.15 11.99 -19.30
N GLN A 196 4.49 10.70 -19.49
CA GLN A 196 3.67 9.83 -20.34
C GLN A 196 2.44 9.39 -19.54
N PRO A 197 1.22 9.82 -19.92
CA PRO A 197 0.02 9.41 -19.23
C PRO A 197 -0.16 7.91 -19.38
N LEU A 198 -0.49 7.26 -18.26
CA LEU A 198 -0.89 5.87 -18.30
C LEU A 198 -2.28 5.74 -18.96
N ASP A 199 -2.45 4.77 -19.85
CA ASP A 199 -3.72 4.56 -20.54
C ASP A 199 -4.88 4.35 -19.55
N GLY A 200 -5.90 5.21 -19.68
CA GLY A 200 -7.07 5.27 -18.82
C GLY A 200 -6.83 5.78 -17.39
N ALA A 201 -5.65 6.31 -17.06
CA ALA A 201 -5.41 6.98 -15.79
C ALA A 201 -5.59 8.49 -15.88
N TRP A 202 -6.02 9.07 -14.77
CA TRP A 202 -6.10 10.51 -14.57
C TRP A 202 -4.74 11.04 -14.11
N ALA A 203 -4.30 12.15 -14.68
CA ALA A 203 -3.14 12.85 -14.15
C ALA A 203 -3.47 13.45 -12.77
N TRP A 204 -2.45 13.59 -11.91
CA TRP A 204 -2.59 14.22 -10.60
C TRP A 204 -3.29 15.58 -10.68
N GLU A 205 -2.88 16.43 -11.60
CA GLU A 205 -3.41 17.78 -11.78
C GLU A 205 -4.89 17.78 -12.22
N GLN A 206 -5.31 16.72 -12.93
CA GLN A 206 -6.69 16.54 -13.37
C GLN A 206 -7.59 15.99 -12.26
N ALA A 207 -7.01 15.44 -11.18
CA ALA A 207 -7.79 14.87 -10.10
C ALA A 207 -8.67 15.92 -9.39
N GLY A 208 -8.25 17.20 -9.38
CA GLY A 208 -9.05 18.29 -8.84
C GLY A 208 -10.33 18.60 -9.65
N ASP A 209 -10.35 18.19 -10.92
CA ASP A 209 -11.53 18.31 -11.80
C ASP A 209 -12.39 17.03 -11.79
N TYR A 210 -12.07 16.05 -10.95
CA TYR A 210 -12.87 14.84 -10.83
C TYR A 210 -14.29 15.19 -10.33
N PRO A 211 -15.36 14.60 -10.90
CA PRO A 211 -16.71 14.95 -10.50
C PRO A 211 -16.93 14.77 -8.99
N GLU A 212 -17.53 15.78 -8.35
CA GLU A 212 -17.81 15.73 -6.92
C GLU A 212 -18.60 14.48 -6.54
N GLY A 213 -18.00 13.67 -5.67
CA GLY A 213 -18.61 12.43 -5.22
C GLY A 213 -19.22 12.53 -3.83
N ASN A 214 -19.98 11.50 -3.48
CA ASN A 214 -20.58 11.39 -2.14
C ASN A 214 -19.51 11.20 -1.05
N TYR A 215 -18.36 10.60 -1.38
CA TYR A 215 -17.31 10.38 -0.40
C TYR A 215 -16.59 11.68 -0.07
N GLU A 216 -16.16 12.43 -1.10
CA GLU A 216 -15.61 13.78 -0.96
C GLU A 216 -16.53 14.69 -0.14
N ARG A 217 -17.80 14.81 -0.53
CA ARG A 217 -18.74 15.72 0.16
C ARG A 217 -18.93 15.34 1.62
N ALA A 218 -19.06 14.05 1.91
CA ALA A 218 -19.21 13.56 3.27
C ALA A 218 -17.93 13.76 4.09
N LEU A 219 -16.76 13.57 3.49
CA LEU A 219 -15.46 13.79 4.11
C LEU A 219 -15.27 15.26 4.46
N HIS A 220 -15.53 16.16 3.50
CA HIS A 220 -15.45 17.60 3.70
C HIS A 220 -16.44 18.07 4.79
N GLN A 221 -17.68 17.59 4.77
CA GLN A 221 -18.68 17.93 5.77
C GLN A 221 -18.30 17.43 7.17
N ALA A 222 -17.89 16.16 7.31
CA ALA A 222 -17.48 15.59 8.59
C ALA A 222 -16.24 16.29 9.16
N ALA A 223 -15.27 16.59 8.30
CA ALA A 223 -14.09 17.38 8.66
C ALA A 223 -14.53 18.76 9.14
N PHE A 224 -15.33 19.51 8.38
CA PHE A 224 -15.78 20.87 8.71
C PHE A 224 -16.55 20.92 10.04
N GLN A 225 -17.45 19.97 10.28
CA GLN A 225 -18.27 19.88 11.49
C GLN A 225 -17.50 19.34 12.71
N ARG A 226 -16.25 18.89 12.53
CA ARG A 226 -15.45 18.19 13.56
C ARG A 226 -16.16 16.96 14.13
N ASP A 227 -16.86 16.23 13.27
CA ASP A 227 -17.58 15.01 13.64
C ASP A 227 -16.69 13.78 13.42
N ASP A 228 -15.93 13.43 14.46
CA ASP A 228 -15.04 12.27 14.46
C ASP A 228 -15.79 10.94 14.29
N GLU A 229 -17.05 10.86 14.73
CA GLU A 229 -17.84 9.62 14.62
C GLU A 229 -18.25 9.38 13.17
N THR A 230 -18.78 10.40 12.49
CA THR A 230 -19.11 10.31 11.07
C THR A 230 -17.84 10.05 10.24
N LEU A 231 -16.72 10.67 10.59
CA LEU A 231 -15.45 10.44 9.92
C LEU A 231 -14.95 8.99 10.09
N ALA A 232 -15.01 8.45 11.31
CA ALA A 232 -14.66 7.06 11.59
C ALA A 232 -15.55 6.09 10.80
N ARG A 233 -16.85 6.36 10.70
CA ARG A 233 -17.79 5.57 9.87
C ARG A 233 -17.44 5.67 8.38
N LEU A 234 -17.04 6.83 7.88
CA LEU A 234 -16.63 7.02 6.48
C LEU A 234 -15.36 6.21 6.17
N PHE A 235 -14.35 6.26 7.03
CA PHE A 235 -13.12 5.51 6.82
C PHE A 235 -13.27 4.01 7.01
N ASN A 236 -14.18 3.57 7.88
CA ASN A 236 -14.50 2.16 8.10
C ASN A 236 -15.62 1.63 7.20
N ARG A 237 -16.09 2.43 6.23
CA ARG A 237 -17.17 2.03 5.34
C ARG A 237 -16.75 0.81 4.51
N GLY A 238 -17.28 -0.36 4.89
CA GLY A 238 -17.24 -1.55 4.05
C GLY A 238 -17.90 -1.24 2.71
N SER A 239 -17.28 -1.64 1.60
CA SER A 239 -17.91 -1.41 0.30
C SER A 239 -19.15 -2.30 0.17
N ARG A 240 -20.13 -1.89 -0.65
CA ARG A 240 -21.34 -2.70 -0.89
C ARG A 240 -21.00 -4.14 -1.31
N ALA A 241 -19.88 -4.31 -2.00
CA ALA A 241 -19.37 -5.63 -2.36
C ALA A 241 -18.98 -6.47 -1.14
N ASP A 242 -18.48 -5.89 -0.04
CA ASP A 242 -18.22 -6.61 1.20
C ASP A 242 -19.49 -7.03 1.90
N VAL A 243 -20.48 -6.13 1.95
CA VAL A 243 -21.78 -6.45 2.56
C VAL A 243 -22.44 -7.58 1.77
N LEU A 244 -22.35 -7.54 0.44
CA LEU A 244 -22.87 -8.58 -0.44
C LEU A 244 -22.08 -9.89 -0.31
N LEU A 245 -20.74 -9.83 -0.28
CA LEU A 245 -19.89 -11.00 -0.08
C LEU A 245 -20.14 -11.64 1.30
N LEU A 246 -20.23 -10.83 2.35
CA LEU A 246 -20.57 -11.29 3.69
C LEU A 246 -21.97 -11.92 3.71
N GLY A 247 -22.94 -11.30 3.05
CA GLY A 247 -24.28 -11.88 2.86
C GLY A 247 -24.23 -13.23 2.14
N LEU A 248 -23.43 -13.36 1.08
CA LEU A 248 -23.23 -14.63 0.36
C LEU A 248 -22.52 -15.68 1.23
N ILE A 249 -21.51 -15.31 2.01
CA ILE A 249 -20.82 -16.21 2.94
C ILE A 249 -21.80 -16.72 4.01
N LEU A 250 -22.59 -15.83 4.62
CA LEU A 250 -23.61 -16.20 5.60
C LEU A 250 -24.66 -17.13 5.00
N LEU A 251 -25.11 -16.86 3.78
CA LEU A 251 -26.04 -17.74 3.05
C LEU A 251 -25.43 -19.12 2.80
N ALA A 252 -24.18 -19.17 2.35
CA ALA A 252 -23.46 -20.42 2.11
C ALA A 252 -23.31 -21.24 3.40
N VAL A 253 -22.93 -20.61 4.52
CA VAL A 253 -22.83 -21.26 5.83
C VAL A 253 -24.18 -21.84 6.27
N LEU A 254 -25.28 -21.11 6.07
CA LEU A 254 -26.61 -21.57 6.44
C LEU A 254 -27.04 -22.78 5.59
N VAL A 255 -26.78 -22.75 4.28
CA VAL A 255 -27.05 -23.89 3.37
C VAL A 255 -26.22 -25.12 3.75
N ILE A 256 -24.91 -24.94 3.99
CA ILE A 256 -24.03 -26.02 4.42
C ILE A 256 -24.49 -26.60 5.77
N GLY A 257 -24.86 -25.74 6.71
CA GLY A 257 -25.40 -26.15 8.01
C GLY A 257 -26.66 -27.02 7.86
N GLN A 258 -27.61 -26.61 7.02
CA GLN A 258 -28.82 -27.38 6.74
C GLN A 258 -28.51 -28.74 6.10
N LEU A 259 -27.59 -28.78 5.12
CA LEU A 259 -27.17 -30.03 4.48
C LEU A 259 -26.50 -30.97 5.49
N MET A 260 -25.66 -30.45 6.37
CA MET A 260 -25.01 -31.23 7.43
C MET A 260 -26.04 -31.79 8.41
N LEU A 261 -27.01 -30.98 8.87
CA LEU A 261 -28.07 -31.45 9.77
C LEU A 261 -29.00 -32.48 9.12
N ALA A 262 -29.30 -32.33 7.82
CA ALA A 262 -30.06 -33.32 7.07
C ALA A 262 -29.30 -34.64 6.94
N SER A 263 -27.97 -34.58 6.75
CA SER A 263 -27.13 -35.77 6.57
C SER A 263 -26.95 -36.59 7.86
N THR A 264 -27.02 -35.98 9.05
CA THR A 264 -26.84 -36.69 10.32
C THR A 264 -28.08 -37.44 10.80
N GLY A 265 -29.21 -37.34 10.07
CA GLY A 265 -30.46 -38.01 10.43
C GLY A 265 -31.09 -37.45 11.72
N TRP A 266 -30.73 -36.23 12.12
CA TRP A 266 -31.27 -35.59 13.32
C TRP A 266 -32.78 -35.40 13.18
N LYS A 267 -33.55 -36.10 14.00
CA LYS A 267 -34.99 -35.85 14.15
C LYS A 267 -35.14 -34.78 15.23
N PRO A 268 -35.75 -33.62 14.94
CA PRO A 268 -36.01 -32.63 15.98
C PRO A 268 -36.86 -33.30 17.07
N PRO A 269 -36.59 -33.02 18.36
CA PRO A 269 -37.43 -33.52 19.43
C PRO A 269 -38.88 -33.09 19.17
N PRO A 270 -39.87 -33.94 19.47
CA PRO A 270 -41.27 -33.61 19.24
C PRO A 270 -41.57 -32.29 19.94
N LEU A 271 -42.07 -31.30 19.19
CA LEU A 271 -42.51 -30.03 19.75
C LEU A 271 -43.45 -30.33 20.90
N PHE A 272 -43.15 -29.78 22.08
CA PHE A 272 -43.92 -29.97 23.29
C PHE A 272 -45.37 -29.59 22.99
N ARG A 273 -46.23 -30.58 22.76
CA ARG A 273 -47.65 -30.36 22.55
C ARG A 273 -48.17 -30.00 23.94
N PRO A 274 -48.57 -28.74 24.20
CA PRO A 274 -49.14 -28.41 25.49
C PRO A 274 -50.31 -29.35 25.71
N ALA A 275 -50.30 -30.07 26.83
CA ALA A 275 -51.40 -30.95 27.19
C ALA A 275 -52.68 -30.12 27.10
N ALA A 276 -53.60 -30.54 26.24
CA ALA A 276 -54.93 -29.93 26.18
C ALA A 276 -55.48 -30.01 27.60
N LYS A 277 -55.55 -28.87 28.27
CA LYS A 277 -56.12 -28.77 29.61
C LYS A 277 -57.59 -29.09 29.42
N GLU A 278 -57.99 -30.30 29.78
CA GLU A 278 -59.41 -30.67 29.82
C GLU A 278 -60.09 -29.69 30.77
N ILE A 279 -60.90 -28.80 30.20
CA ILE A 279 -61.79 -27.93 30.94
C ILE A 279 -62.96 -28.83 31.31
N SER A 280 -62.92 -29.43 32.50
CA SER A 280 -64.10 -30.08 33.07
C SER A 280 -65.15 -29.02 33.42
N PRO A 281 -66.43 -29.25 33.07
CA PRO A 281 -67.55 -28.37 33.40
C PRO A 281 -67.90 -28.36 34.90
#